data_AF-A0A158HS73-F1
#
_entry.id   AF-A0A158HS73-F1
#
_cell.length_a   1.000
_cell.length_b   1.000
_cell.length_c   1.000
_cell.angle_alpha   90.00
_cell.angle_beta   90.00
_cell.angle_gamma   90.00
#
_symmetry.space_group_name_H-M   'P 1'
#
loop_
_entity.id
_entity.type
_entity.pdbx_description
1 polymer ?
#
loop_
_entity_poly.entity_id
_entity_poly.type
_entity_poly.pdbx_seq_one_letter_code
_entity_poly.pdbx_strand_id
1 'polypeptide(L)' 'MSIIKQAVDAAGGARAVSQALGIGRISVYEWIYKDRLPKDRVLELAKLTEYKYTPHALAPKHYPNPADGIPVALSGNA' A
#
# COMPACT_ATOMS: atom_id res chain seq x y z
N MET A 1 -2.48 3.78 15.65
CA MET A 1 -1.71 2.89 14.75
C MET A 1 -1.80 3.46 13.35
N SER A 2 -0.65 3.56 12.65
CA SER A 2 -0.57 4.04 11.27
C SER A 2 -1.33 3.13 10.30
N ILE A 3 -1.97 3.70 9.27
CA ILE A 3 -2.65 2.94 8.22
C ILE A 3 -1.67 2.09 7.40
N ILE A 4 -0.45 2.58 7.21
CA ILE A 4 0.62 1.86 6.52
C ILE A 4 1.02 0.63 7.32
N LYS A 5 1.11 0.73 8.66
CA LYS A 5 1.35 -0.43 9.50
C LYS A 5 0.25 -1.49 9.31
N GLN A 6 -1.01 -1.08 9.34
CA GLN A 6 -2.14 -1.99 9.16
C GLN A 6 -2.14 -2.66 7.78
N ALA A 7 -1.77 -1.91 6.73
CA ALA A 7 -1.63 -2.45 5.39
C ALA A 7 -0.48 -3.46 5.28
N VAL A 8 0.68 -3.15 5.88
CA VAL A 8 1.81 -4.08 5.93
C VAL A 8 1.46 -5.34 6.70
N ASP A 9 0.79 -5.22 7.85
CA ASP A 9 0.34 -6.37 8.65
C ASP A 9 -0.67 -7.23 7.87
N ALA A 10 -1.62 -6.61 7.17
CA ALA A 10 -2.59 -7.31 6.32
C ALA A 10 -1.95 -8.01 5.12
N ALA A 11 -0.84 -7.47 4.60
CA ALA A 11 -0.04 -8.09 3.53
C ALA A 11 0.88 -9.23 4.03
N GLY A 12 0.74 -9.67 5.28
CA GLY A 12 1.57 -10.73 5.88
C GLY A 12 2.82 -10.24 6.61
N GLY A 13 2.89 -8.94 6.90
CA GLY A 13 3.94 -8.30 7.69
C GLY A 13 5.18 -7.87 6.88
N ALA A 14 6.10 -7.17 7.55
CA ALA A 14 7.25 -6.54 6.90
C ALA A 14 8.16 -7.52 6.14
N ARG A 15 8.27 -8.77 6.60
CA ARG A 15 9.02 -9.82 5.90
C ARG A 15 8.37 -10.19 4.57
N ALA A 16 7.07 -10.50 4.58
CA ALA A 16 6.35 -10.88 3.37
C ALA A 16 6.39 -9.76 2.32
N VAL A 17 6.12 -8.52 2.76
CA VAL A 17 6.20 -7.33 1.90
C VAL A 17 7.61 -7.14 1.32
N SER A 18 8.65 -7.26 2.15
CA SER A 18 10.03 -7.11 1.66
C SER A 18 10.41 -8.13 0.59
N GLN A 19 9.95 -9.39 0.75
CA GLN A 19 10.20 -10.47 -0.21
C GLN A 19 9.41 -10.26 -1.50
N ALA A 20 8.14 -9.87 -1.39
CA ALA A 20 7.28 -9.63 -2.54
C ALA A 20 7.77 -8.46 -3.40
N LEU A 21 8.34 -7.42 -2.78
CA LEU A 21 8.81 -6.22 -3.47
C LEU A 21 10.30 -6.25 -3.82
N GLY A 22 11.04 -7.28 -3.39
CA GLY A 22 12.48 -7.40 -3.61
C GLY A 22 13.30 -6.30 -2.94
N ILE A 23 12.85 -5.79 -1.79
CA ILE A 23 13.49 -4.68 -1.05
C ILE A 23 13.97 -5.12 0.33
N GLY A 24 14.78 -4.30 0.98
CA GLY A 24 15.19 -4.52 2.36
C GLY A 24 14.03 -4.36 3.35
N ARG A 25 13.96 -5.24 4.37
CA ARG A 25 12.99 -5.13 5.49
C ARG A 25 13.05 -3.77 6.19
N ILE A 26 14.24 -3.19 6.29
CA ILE A 26 14.44 -1.86 6.90
C ILE A 26 13.61 -0.80 6.15
N SER A 27 13.56 -0.84 4.82
CA SER A 27 12.74 0.10 4.04
C SER A 27 11.26 0.01 4.41
N VAL A 28 10.73 -1.20 4.63
CA VAL A 28 9.34 -1.39 5.07
C VAL A 28 9.11 -0.81 6.48
N TYR A 29 10.05 -1.03 7.40
CA TYR A 29 9.99 -0.41 8.73
C TYR A 29 10.09 1.11 8.69
N GLU A 30 10.89 1.67 7.78
CA GLU A 30 10.95 3.12 7.58
C GLU A 30 9.62 3.69 7.12
N TRP A 31 8.88 2.99 6.25
CA TRP A 31 7.55 3.43 5.82
C TRP A 31 6.57 3.49 6.99
N ILE A 32 6.61 2.46 7.85
CA ILE A 32 5.78 2.38 9.06
C ILE A 32 6.15 3.49 10.05
N TYR A 33 7.45 3.71 10.27
CA TYR A 33 7.94 4.70 11.22
C TYR A 33 7.67 6.13 10.77
N LYS A 34 7.86 6.42 9.47
CA LYS A 34 7.62 7.74 8.87
C LYS A 34 6.16 7.98 8.50
N ASP A 35 5.30 6.98 8.69
CA ASP A 35 3.91 6.94 8.21
C ASP A 35 3.78 7.46 6.77
N ARG A 36 4.70 7.03 5.91
CA ARG A 36 4.77 7.47 4.52
C ARG A 36 5.32 6.40 3.59
N LEU A 37 4.65 6.21 2.46
CA LEU A 37 5.12 5.37 1.36
C LEU A 37 5.79 6.21 0.25
N PRO A 38 6.83 5.68 -0.41
CA PRO A 38 7.27 6.19 -1.71
C PRO A 38 6.16 6.01 -2.76
N LYS A 39 6.02 6.99 -3.67
CA LYS A 39 4.95 7.01 -4.69
C LYS A 39 4.87 5.70 -5.48
N ASP A 40 6.03 5.16 -5.87
CA ASP A 40 6.13 3.94 -6.69
C ASP A 40 5.71 2.68 -5.93
N ARG A 41 5.74 2.70 -4.60
CA ARG A 41 5.40 1.56 -3.73
C ARG A 41 3.94 1.55 -3.26
N VAL A 42 3.21 2.65 -3.45
CA VAL A 42 1.81 2.77 -3.03
C VAL A 42 0.95 1.73 -3.74
N LEU A 43 1.06 1.64 -5.07
CA LEU A 43 0.27 0.70 -5.87
C LEU A 43 0.65 -0.75 -5.58
N GLU A 44 1.92 -1.03 -5.34
CA GLU A 44 2.37 -2.39 -5.04
C GLU A 44 1.86 -2.86 -3.69
N LEU A 45 1.91 -2.03 -2.64
CA LEU A 45 1.34 -2.38 -1.34
C LEU A 45 -0.19 -2.54 -1.43
N ALA A 46 -0.87 -1.64 -2.15
CA ALA A 46 -2.31 -1.77 -2.38
C ALA A 46 -2.65 -3.11 -3.04
N LYS A 47 -1.91 -3.50 -4.09
CA LYS A 47 -2.05 -4.80 -4.76
C LYS A 47 -1.82 -5.99 -3.82
N LEU A 48 -0.78 -5.94 -2.98
CA LEU A 48 -0.49 -7.01 -2.01
C LEU A 48 -1.59 -7.19 -0.97
N THR A 49 -2.36 -6.14 -0.70
CA THR A 49 -3.54 -6.20 0.18
C THR A 49 -4.84 -6.40 -0.60
N GLU A 50 -4.78 -6.79 -1.87
CA GLU A 50 -5.94 -6.96 -2.76
C GLU A 50 -6.83 -5.70 -2.80
N TYR A 51 -6.21 -4.53 -2.76
CA TYR A 51 -6.85 -3.21 -2.72
C TYR A 51 -7.75 -2.97 -1.51
N LYS A 52 -7.68 -3.80 -0.46
CA LYS A 52 -8.30 -3.51 0.84
C LYS A 52 -7.83 -2.17 1.41
N TYR A 53 -6.56 -1.84 1.19
CA TYR A 53 -6.02 -0.51 1.42
C TYR A 53 -5.74 0.13 0.06
N THR A 54 -6.61 1.06 -0.33
CA THR A 54 -6.54 1.71 -1.65
C THR A 54 -5.36 2.69 -1.71
N PRO A 55 -4.88 3.03 -2.93
CA PRO A 55 -3.83 4.04 -3.09
C PRO A 55 -4.22 5.39 -2.46
N HIS A 56 -5.50 5.75 -2.53
CA HIS A 56 -6.08 6.91 -1.84
C HIS A 56 -5.91 6.82 -0.32
N ALA A 57 -6.22 5.69 0.30
CA ALA A 57 -6.08 5.51 1.74
C ALA A 57 -4.61 5.56 2.20
N LEU A 58 -3.70 5.00 1.39
CA LEU A 58 -2.26 4.94 1.70
C LEU A 58 -1.53 6.26 1.44
N ALA A 59 -1.93 7.02 0.42
CA ALA A 59 -1.28 8.25 0.01
C ALA A 59 -2.27 9.24 -0.62
N PRO A 60 -3.18 9.84 0.17
CA PRO A 60 -4.27 10.68 -0.35
C PRO A 60 -3.79 11.92 -1.10
N LYS A 61 -2.60 12.43 -0.74
CA LYS A 61 -1.97 13.56 -1.44
C LYS A 61 -1.61 13.25 -2.89
N HIS A 62 -1.29 12.00 -3.19
CA HIS A 62 -0.91 11.56 -4.54
C HIS A 62 -2.07 10.96 -5.31
N TYR A 63 -3.07 10.42 -4.60
CA TYR A 63 -4.25 9.77 -5.14
C TYR A 63 -5.48 10.47 -4.53
N PRO A 64 -5.91 11.63 -5.05
CA PRO A 64 -6.99 12.40 -4.44
C PRO A 64 -8.37 11.74 -4.58
N ASN A 65 -8.58 10.91 -5.60
CA ASN A 65 -9.86 10.24 -5.80
C ASN A 65 -9.82 8.80 -5.23
N PRO A 66 -10.92 8.31 -4.63
CA PRO A 66 -10.99 6.95 -4.10
C PRO A 66 -10.75 5.84 -5.12
N ALA A 67 -11.08 6.08 -6.40
CA ALA A 67 -10.90 5.11 -7.48
C ALA A 67 -9.51 5.16 -8.14
N ASP A 68 -8.64 6.11 -7.75
CA ASP A 68 -7.34 6.27 -8.40
C ASP A 68 -6.45 5.05 -8.17
N GLY A 69 -5.95 4.46 -9.25
CA GLY A 69 -5.02 3.32 -9.20
C GLY A 69 -5.67 1.98 -8.82
N ILE A 70 -7.01 1.91 -8.78
CA ILE A 70 -7.77 0.66 -8.58
C ILE A 70 -8.11 0.05 -9.96
N PRO A 71 -8.03 -1.29 -10.14
CA PRO A 71 -8.44 -1.96 -11.37
C PRO A 71 -9.91 -1.69 -11.71
N VAL A 72 -10.23 -1.56 -12.99
CA VAL A 72 -11.60 -1.31 -13.49
C VAL A 72 -12.60 -2.35 -12.97
N ALA A 73 -12.18 -3.62 -12.88
CA ALA A 73 -13.00 -4.73 -12.35
C ALA A 73 -13.42 -4.54 -10.88
N LEU A 74 -12.66 -3.77 -10.10
CA LEU A 74 -12.95 -3.45 -8.69
C LEU A 74 -13.55 -2.04 -8.53
N SER A 75 -13.54 -1.23 -9.59
CA SER A 75 -14.04 0.16 -9.58
C SER A 75 -15.58 0.26 -9.69
N GLY A 76 -16.29 -0.86 -9.82
CA GLY A 76 -17.76 -0.86 -9.87
C GLY A 76 -18.38 -0.40 -11.21
N ASN A 77 -17.57 -0.16 -12.25
CA ASN A 77 -18.06 0.08 -13.60
C ASN A 77 -18.10 -1.25 -14.37
N ALA A 78 -19.18 -2.02 -14.16
CA ALA A 78 -19.59 -3.12 -15.02
C ALA A 78 -20.97 -2.80 -15.60
#